data_AF-A0AAV5ADE6-F1
#
_entry.id   AF-A0AAV5ADE6-F1
#
_cell.length_a   1.000
_cell.length_b   1.000
_cell.length_c   1.000
_cell.angle_alpha   90.00
_cell.angle_beta   90.00
_cell.angle_gamma   90.00
#
_symmetry.space_group_name_H-M   'P 1'
#
loop_
_entity.id
_entity.type
_entity.pdbx_description
1 polymer ?
#
loop_
_entity_poly.entity_id
_entity_poly.type
_entity_poly.pdbx_seq_one_letter_code
_entity_poly.pdbx_strand_id
1 'polypeptide(L)'
;MAFQGSIKTAPHDAIHDPYSATKGLLFSHMGWIFFKPTYPRLESIERKDLDDDPVESAVLFGLVLPTALGWLWGDARGSFIWAGLIARILSPALTDWDPSKWIINLLSHFGLVYQVRRARTEDVDYAMEYIKRKQKPQGNENVQPEAHEGQLETWDGPVWSRDEAQLHVKGSPRECCFLTIEDYFVDATKYMKEHPGGAKIFRPYSIRVQNGDFVWQDATWAFKNYNYHSLMAKRQLRQLAIAKILEKEDVLG
;
A
#
# COMPACT_ATOMS: atom_id res chain seq x y z
N MET A 1 19.42 10.67 20.88
CA MET A 1 19.02 11.80 20.02
C MET A 1 19.34 11.41 18.57
N ALA A 2 18.48 10.61 17.96
CA ALA A 2 18.64 10.23 16.55
C ALA A 2 17.97 11.31 15.70
N PHE A 3 18.76 12.26 15.18
CA PHE A 3 18.33 13.08 14.05
C PHE A 3 18.27 12.15 12.83
N GLN A 4 17.13 11.47 12.65
CA GLN A 4 16.83 10.78 11.41
C GLN A 4 16.71 11.84 10.32
N GLY A 5 17.67 11.81 9.39
CA GLY A 5 17.67 12.65 8.20
C GLY A 5 16.31 12.61 7.53
N SER A 6 15.85 13.79 7.12
CA SER A 6 14.62 14.05 6.36
C SER A 6 14.35 12.91 5.37
N ILE A 7 13.44 12.02 5.74
CA ILE A 7 12.81 11.09 4.81
C ILE A 7 11.94 11.98 3.93
N LYS A 8 12.52 12.49 2.85
CA LYS A 8 11.75 13.06 1.74
C LYS A 8 11.00 11.90 1.10
N THR A 9 9.83 11.57 1.66
CA THR A 9 8.73 11.00 0.88
C THR A 9 8.44 11.92 -0.30
N ALA A 10 7.85 11.40 -1.38
CA ALA A 10 7.71 12.16 -2.61
C ALA A 10 7.08 13.53 -2.31
N PRO A 11 7.48 14.64 -2.98
CA PRO A 11 6.97 15.98 -2.69
C PRO A 11 5.44 16.08 -2.69
N HIS A 12 4.76 15.15 -3.36
CA HIS A 12 3.30 15.02 -3.42
C HIS A 12 2.66 14.31 -2.21
N ASP A 13 3.38 13.42 -1.51
CA ASP A 13 2.87 12.73 -0.31
C ASP A 13 2.61 13.73 0.83
N ALA A 14 3.43 14.77 0.92
CA ALA A 14 3.39 15.77 1.99
C ALA A 14 2.06 16.54 2.11
N ILE A 15 1.32 16.68 1.00
CA ILE A 15 0.06 17.44 0.96
C ILE A 15 -1.09 16.59 1.50
N HIS A 16 -1.16 15.33 1.08
CA HIS A 16 -2.25 14.42 1.41
C HIS A 16 -2.02 13.62 2.70
N ASP A 17 -0.76 13.48 3.14
CA ASP A 17 -0.41 12.81 4.38
C ASP A 17 -0.92 13.62 5.61
N PRO A 18 -1.85 13.04 6.42
CA PRO A 18 -2.33 13.66 7.65
C PRO A 18 -1.19 13.94 8.65
N TYR A 19 -0.09 13.19 8.57
CA TYR A 19 1.02 13.20 9.52
C TYR A 19 2.33 13.73 8.92
N SER A 20 2.24 14.44 7.80
CA SER A 20 3.42 14.88 7.04
C SER A 20 4.48 15.59 7.90
N ALA A 21 5.71 15.09 7.84
CA ALA A 21 6.88 15.69 8.48
C ALA A 21 7.22 17.10 7.94
N THR A 22 6.72 17.45 6.75
CA THR A 22 6.92 18.79 6.17
C THR A 22 6.16 19.88 6.92
N LYS A 23 5.12 19.51 7.68
CA LYS A 23 4.33 20.43 8.52
C LYS A 23 5.03 20.77 9.85
N GLY A 24 6.25 20.25 10.04
CA GLY A 24 7.09 20.49 11.21
C GLY A 24 7.03 19.33 12.22
N LEU A 25 8.10 19.20 13.01
CA LEU A 25 8.29 18.11 13.97
C LEU A 25 7.13 17.96 14.97
N LEU A 26 6.63 19.07 15.51
CA LEU A 26 5.53 19.04 16.48
C LEU A 26 4.22 18.58 15.83
N PHE A 27 3.98 18.95 14.57
CA PHE A 27 2.78 18.58 13.83
C PHE A 27 2.75 17.09 13.53
N SER A 28 3.85 16.54 12.97
CA SER A 28 3.95 15.12 12.65
C SER A 28 3.95 14.22 13.88
N HIS A 29 4.45 14.70 15.02
CA HIS A 29 4.48 13.91 16.25
C HIS A 29 3.11 13.83 16.95
N MET A 30 2.49 14.97 17.26
CA MET A 30 1.22 15.01 18.01
C MET A 30 0.26 16.11 17.54
N GLY A 31 0.76 17.14 16.86
CA GLY A 31 -0.04 18.31 16.51
C GLY A 31 -1.22 17.98 15.60
N TRP A 32 -1.09 16.98 14.72
CA TRP A 32 -2.15 16.53 13.83
C TRP A 32 -3.45 16.14 14.54
N ILE A 33 -3.40 15.69 15.80
CA ILE A 33 -4.60 15.26 16.58
C ILE A 33 -5.57 16.44 16.77
N PHE A 34 -5.03 17.66 16.86
CA PHE A 34 -5.83 18.86 17.10
C PHE A 34 -6.47 19.44 15.84
N PHE A 35 -6.12 18.92 14.65
CA PHE A 35 -6.63 19.39 13.38
C PHE A 35 -7.39 18.28 12.68
N LYS A 36 -8.66 18.50 12.34
CA LYS A 36 -9.44 17.57 11.52
C LYS A 36 -9.29 17.95 10.05
N PRO A 37 -8.44 17.29 9.27
CA PRO A 37 -8.44 17.46 7.83
C PRO A 37 -9.79 17.02 7.25
N THR A 38 -10.41 17.88 6.46
CA THR A 38 -11.60 17.51 5.69
C THR A 38 -11.16 16.78 4.44
N TYR A 39 -11.27 15.46 4.45
CA TYR A 39 -11.06 14.65 3.26
C TYR A 39 -12.38 14.48 2.52
N PRO A 40 -12.43 14.72 1.20
CA PRO A 40 -13.58 14.27 0.41
C PRO A 40 -13.73 12.76 0.61
N ARG A 41 -14.96 12.32 0.91
CA ARG A 41 -15.24 10.91 1.20
C ARG A 41 -14.94 10.07 -0.04
N LEU A 42 -13.91 9.23 0.05
CA LEU A 42 -13.65 8.20 -0.96
C LEU A 42 -14.72 7.12 -0.81
N GLU A 43 -15.75 7.17 -1.66
CA GLU A 43 -16.87 6.21 -1.68
C GLU A 43 -16.42 4.78 -2.03
N SER A 44 -15.20 4.63 -2.54
CA SER A 44 -14.63 3.36 -2.99
C SER A 44 -13.94 2.52 -1.89
N ILE A 45 -13.73 3.06 -0.69
CA ILE A 45 -13.03 2.31 0.37
C ILE A 45 -14.00 1.36 1.06
N GLU A 46 -13.72 0.05 0.99
CA GLU A 46 -14.43 -0.97 1.76
C GLU A 46 -13.98 -0.88 3.23
N ARG A 47 -14.93 -0.63 4.15
CA ARG A 47 -14.67 -0.49 5.61
C ARG A 47 -15.47 -1.46 6.47
N LYS A 48 -16.22 -2.35 5.82
CA LYS A 48 -17.15 -3.26 6.49
C LYS A 48 -16.43 -4.17 7.48
N ASP A 49 -15.22 -4.61 7.13
CA ASP A 49 -14.35 -5.39 8.00
C ASP A 49 -13.98 -4.61 9.27
N LEU A 50 -13.59 -3.34 9.12
CA LEU A 50 -13.20 -2.49 10.25
C LEU A 50 -14.38 -2.15 11.17
N ASP A 51 -15.57 -1.92 10.61
CA ASP A 51 -16.77 -1.59 11.39
C ASP A 51 -17.30 -2.81 12.18
N ASP A 52 -17.03 -4.02 11.71
CA ASP A 52 -17.46 -5.27 12.35
C ASP A 52 -16.50 -5.70 13.49
N ASP A 53 -15.37 -5.02 13.68
CA ASP A 53 -14.36 -5.35 14.71
C ASP A 53 -14.60 -4.66 16.07
N PRO A 54 -14.73 -5.41 17.19
CA PRO A 54 -14.97 -4.82 18.51
C PRO A 54 -13.70 -4.18 19.10
N VAL A 55 -13.76 -2.87 19.38
CA VAL A 55 -12.64 -2.07 19.91
C VAL A 55 -12.35 -2.26 21.42
N GLU A 56 -13.15 -3.05 22.12
CA GLU A 56 -13.13 -3.15 23.59
C GLU A 56 -11.89 -3.86 24.16
N SER A 57 -11.23 -4.69 23.34
CA SER A 57 -10.07 -5.49 23.74
C SER A 57 -8.88 -4.63 24.18
N ALA A 58 -8.69 -3.44 23.59
CA ALA A 58 -7.56 -2.57 23.92
C ALA A 58 -7.58 -2.06 25.37
N VAL A 59 -8.76 -1.72 25.90
CA VAL A 59 -8.91 -1.23 27.29
C VAL A 59 -8.74 -2.38 28.28
N LEU A 60 -9.31 -3.54 27.96
CA LEU A 60 -9.21 -4.74 28.79
C LEU A 60 -7.75 -5.17 28.96
N PHE A 61 -7.02 -5.36 27.87
CA PHE A 61 -5.63 -5.83 27.91
C PHE A 61 -4.63 -4.72 28.27
N GLY A 62 -4.94 -3.46 27.96
CA GLY A 62 -4.05 -2.33 28.20
C GLY A 62 -4.10 -1.75 29.61
N LEU A 63 -5.26 -1.75 30.27
CA LEU A 63 -5.44 -1.07 31.56
C LEU A 63 -6.03 -1.98 32.64
N VAL A 64 -7.06 -2.77 32.31
CA VAL A 64 -7.80 -3.56 33.30
C VAL A 64 -7.00 -4.79 33.76
N LEU A 65 -6.46 -5.56 32.82
CA LEU A 65 -5.74 -6.80 33.11
C LEU A 65 -4.44 -6.59 33.89
N PRO A 66 -3.57 -5.61 33.55
CA PRO A 66 -2.38 -5.31 34.37
C PRO A 66 -2.74 -4.90 35.80
N THR A 67 -3.82 -4.14 35.97
CA THR A 67 -4.30 -3.69 37.30
C THR A 67 -4.85 -4.87 38.12
N ALA A 68 -5.59 -5.77 37.49
CA ALA A 68 -6.11 -6.98 38.14
C ALA A 68 -4.99 -7.94 38.57
N LEU A 69 -3.95 -8.12 37.75
CA LEU A 69 -2.77 -8.90 38.12
C LEU A 69 -1.99 -8.27 39.28
N GLY A 70 -1.87 -6.94 39.30
CA GLY A 70 -1.31 -6.21 40.42
C GLY A 70 -2.08 -6.40 41.73
N TRP A 71 -3.40 -6.49 41.62
CA TRP A 71 -4.25 -6.74 42.77
C TRP A 71 -4.00 -8.12 43.41
N LEU A 72 -3.65 -9.14 42.60
CA LEU A 72 -3.32 -10.49 43.10
C LEU A 72 -2.05 -10.51 43.98
N TRP A 73 -1.11 -9.58 43.77
CA TRP A 73 0.13 -9.49 44.56
C TRP A 73 0.12 -8.33 45.59
N GLY A 74 -1.04 -7.71 45.81
CA GLY A 74 -1.24 -6.67 46.81
C GLY A 74 -0.89 -5.24 46.39
N ASP A 75 -0.59 -4.99 45.12
CA ASP A 75 -0.25 -3.65 44.61
C ASP A 75 -0.96 -3.30 43.29
N ALA A 76 -2.27 -3.04 43.40
CA ALA A 76 -3.09 -2.63 42.26
C ALA A 76 -2.72 -1.22 41.74
N ARG A 77 -2.35 -0.30 42.64
CA ARG A 77 -2.04 1.11 42.27
C ARG A 77 -0.70 1.22 41.56
N GLY A 78 0.33 0.56 42.08
CA GLY A 78 1.64 0.48 41.44
C GLY A 78 1.54 -0.18 40.08
N SER A 79 0.75 -1.25 39.95
CA SER A 79 0.57 -1.95 38.68
C SER A 79 -0.18 -1.12 37.64
N PHE A 80 -1.22 -0.38 38.03
CA PHE A 80 -1.91 0.54 37.11
C PHE A 80 -0.96 1.63 36.58
N ILE A 81 -0.16 2.24 37.46
CA ILE A 81 0.76 3.34 37.09
C ILE A 81 1.95 2.81 36.27
N TRP A 82 2.66 1.81 36.77
CA TRP A 82 3.89 1.33 36.14
C TRP A 82 3.61 0.43 34.93
N ALA A 83 2.70 -0.54 35.04
CA ALA A 83 2.42 -1.48 33.95
C ALA A 83 1.36 -0.97 32.96
N GLY A 84 0.32 -0.27 33.44
CA GLY A 84 -0.75 0.26 32.59
C GLY A 84 -0.39 1.55 31.83
N LEU A 85 0.32 2.48 32.48
CA LEU A 85 0.60 3.81 31.90
C LEU A 85 2.07 3.97 31.47
N ILE A 86 3.02 3.80 32.39
CA ILE A 86 4.44 4.11 32.14
C ILE A 86 5.05 3.15 31.13
N ALA A 87 4.91 1.84 31.33
CA ALA A 87 5.45 0.85 30.40
C ALA A 87 4.88 1.03 28.99
N ARG A 88 3.61 1.41 28.86
CA ARG A 88 2.96 1.61 27.55
C ARG A 88 3.51 2.82 26.77
N ILE A 89 3.87 3.87 27.49
CA ILE A 89 4.39 5.13 26.92
C ILE A 89 5.91 5.03 26.67
N LEU A 90 6.67 4.44 27.59
CA LEU A 90 8.13 4.43 27.56
C LEU A 90 8.73 3.24 26.80
N SER A 91 8.09 2.07 26.82
CA SER A 91 8.65 0.84 26.22
C SER A 91 8.90 0.91 24.72
N PRO A 92 8.01 1.50 23.88
CA PRO A 92 8.25 1.54 22.44
C PRO A 92 9.48 2.39 22.04
N ALA A 93 9.90 3.32 22.91
CA ALA A 93 10.94 4.29 22.59
C ALA A 93 12.37 3.84 22.94
N LEU A 94 12.53 2.84 23.81
CA LEU A 94 13.83 2.46 24.38
C LEU A 94 14.44 1.21 23.76
N THR A 95 13.61 0.38 23.14
CA THR A 95 14.01 -0.89 22.57
C THR A 95 13.29 -1.01 21.24
N ASP A 96 14.00 -1.04 20.12
CA ASP A 96 13.48 -1.39 18.78
C ASP A 96 13.00 -2.86 18.70
N TRP A 97 12.57 -3.40 19.83
CA TRP A 97 11.97 -4.70 19.97
C TRP A 97 10.52 -4.62 19.53
N ASP A 98 10.19 -5.40 18.51
CA ASP A 98 8.84 -5.54 18.00
C ASP A 98 8.24 -6.87 18.50
N PRO A 99 7.71 -6.92 19.73
CA PRO A 99 7.14 -8.14 20.29
C PRO A 99 5.98 -8.68 19.46
N SER A 100 5.29 -7.81 18.70
CA SER A 100 4.16 -8.21 17.87
C SER A 100 4.60 -9.21 16.79
N LYS A 101 5.75 -8.98 16.14
CA LYS A 101 6.29 -9.90 15.12
C LYS A 101 6.67 -11.26 15.70
N TRP A 102 7.28 -11.29 16.89
CA TRP A 102 7.64 -12.54 17.56
C TRP A 102 6.41 -13.35 17.96
N ILE A 103 5.40 -12.68 18.50
CA ILE A 103 4.11 -13.31 18.86
C ILE A 103 3.43 -13.85 17.61
N ILE A 104 3.34 -13.06 16.53
CA ILE A 104 2.75 -13.52 15.25
C ILE A 104 3.53 -14.72 14.70
N ASN A 105 4.87 -14.69 14.74
CA ASN A 105 5.68 -15.80 14.27
C ASN A 105 5.49 -17.07 15.12
N LEU A 106 5.39 -16.92 16.44
CA LEU A 106 5.12 -18.02 17.36
C LEU A 106 3.72 -18.60 17.16
N LEU A 107 2.70 -17.75 17.08
CA LEU A 107 1.32 -18.18 16.81
C LEU A 107 1.17 -18.81 15.43
N SER A 108 1.91 -18.30 14.43
CA SER A 108 1.99 -18.92 13.11
C SER A 108 2.67 -20.29 13.16
N HIS A 109 3.71 -20.45 13.98
CA HIS A 109 4.36 -21.74 14.20
C HIS A 109 3.42 -22.78 14.83
N PHE A 110 2.58 -22.37 15.79
CA PHE A 110 1.55 -23.22 16.39
C PHE A 110 0.27 -23.35 15.54
N GLY A 111 0.23 -22.75 14.35
CA GLY A 111 -0.92 -22.82 13.46
C GLY A 111 -2.18 -22.13 14.02
N LEU A 112 -2.04 -21.13 14.88
CA LEU A 112 -3.14 -20.29 15.37
C LEU A 112 -3.38 -19.06 14.49
N VAL A 113 -2.35 -18.63 13.75
CA VAL A 113 -2.43 -17.56 12.75
C VAL A 113 -2.14 -18.17 11.38
N TYR A 114 -3.10 -18.04 10.48
CA TYR A 114 -2.99 -18.49 9.10
C TYR A 114 -2.75 -17.31 8.15
N GLN A 115 -2.15 -17.57 6.99
CA GLN A 115 -1.98 -16.58 5.91
C GLN A 115 -1.13 -15.34 6.27
N VAL A 116 -0.05 -15.51 7.03
CA VAL A 116 0.94 -14.43 7.25
C VAL A 116 1.52 -13.99 5.91
N ARG A 117 1.14 -12.80 5.43
CA ARG A 117 1.63 -12.23 4.18
C ARG A 117 3.08 -11.78 4.36
N ARG A 118 3.96 -12.19 3.44
CA ARG A 118 5.36 -11.78 3.40
C ARG A 118 5.66 -11.20 2.01
N ALA A 119 6.45 -10.14 1.97
CA ALA A 119 6.98 -9.64 0.71
C ALA A 119 7.86 -10.71 0.04
N ARG A 120 7.84 -10.75 -1.30
CA ARG A 120 8.74 -11.62 -2.07
C ARG A 120 10.18 -11.15 -1.88
N THR A 121 11.12 -12.07 -1.81
CA THR A 121 12.55 -11.75 -1.63
C THR A 121 13.05 -10.82 -2.74
N GLU A 122 12.64 -11.05 -3.98
CA GLU A 122 12.97 -10.23 -5.15
C GLU A 122 12.48 -8.77 -5.04
N ASP A 123 11.35 -8.54 -4.35
CA ASP A 123 10.82 -7.20 -4.12
C ASP A 123 11.60 -6.49 -3.00
N VAL A 124 12.01 -7.25 -1.98
CA VAL A 124 12.87 -6.74 -0.89
C VAL A 124 14.26 -6.38 -1.43
N ASP A 125 14.88 -7.26 -2.22
CA ASP A 125 16.20 -7.03 -2.81
C ASP A 125 16.20 -5.80 -3.71
N TYR A 126 15.19 -5.67 -4.56
CA TYR A 126 14.99 -4.48 -5.38
C TYR A 126 14.82 -3.20 -4.53
N ALA A 127 13.99 -3.25 -3.49
CA ALA A 127 13.79 -2.11 -2.60
C ALA A 127 15.09 -1.70 -1.88
N MET A 128 15.90 -2.69 -1.47
CA MET A 128 17.21 -2.46 -0.86
C MET A 128 18.19 -1.82 -1.84
N GLU A 129 18.23 -2.27 -3.09
CA GLU A 129 19.02 -1.64 -4.14
C GLU A 129 18.58 -0.20 -4.40
N TYR A 130 17.28 0.04 -4.47
CA TYR A 130 16.71 1.37 -4.66
C TYR A 130 17.14 2.33 -3.54
N ILE A 131 17.07 1.90 -2.27
CA ILE A 131 17.52 2.69 -1.12
C ILE A 131 19.03 2.98 -1.20
N LYS A 132 19.85 1.96 -1.50
CA LYS A 132 21.31 2.12 -1.66
C LYS A 132 21.66 3.15 -2.74
N ARG A 133 20.91 3.17 -3.85
CA ARG A 133 21.09 4.15 -4.94
C ARG A 133 20.73 5.56 -4.48
N LYS A 134 19.62 5.74 -3.74
CA LYS A 134 19.20 7.03 -3.18
C LYS A 134 20.15 7.61 -2.12
N GLN A 135 20.86 6.76 -1.38
CA GLN A 135 21.79 7.21 -0.34
C GLN A 135 23.13 7.72 -0.88
N LYS A 136 23.49 7.41 -2.13
CA LYS A 136 24.70 7.99 -2.74
C LYS A 136 24.46 9.50 -2.93
N PRO A 137 25.32 10.37 -2.39
CA PRO A 137 25.21 11.80 -2.63
C PRO A 137 25.35 12.02 -4.14
N GLN A 138 24.28 12.47 -4.79
CA GLN A 138 24.34 12.97 -6.15
C GLN A 138 25.32 14.15 -6.16
N GLY A 139 26.52 13.93 -6.68
CA GLY A 139 27.43 15.01 -6.98
C GLY A 139 26.81 15.84 -8.10
N ASN A 140 26.32 17.03 -7.76
CA ASN A 140 26.09 18.14 -8.69
C ASN A 140 25.27 17.90 -9.97
N GLU A 141 24.39 16.91 -9.99
CA GLU A 141 23.45 16.73 -11.09
C GLU A 141 22.06 17.11 -10.60
N ASN A 142 21.49 18.18 -11.16
CA ASN A 142 20.08 18.58 -11.02
C ASN A 142 19.17 17.54 -11.71
N VAL A 143 19.29 16.27 -11.33
CA VAL A 143 18.43 15.19 -11.80
C VAL A 143 17.30 15.08 -10.79
N GLN A 144 16.15 15.62 -11.17
CA GLN A 144 14.90 15.37 -10.45
C GLN A 144 14.76 13.85 -10.23
N PRO A 145 14.47 13.37 -9.00
CA PRO A 145 14.31 11.95 -8.71
C PRO A 145 13.25 11.24 -9.56
N GLU A 146 12.40 12.03 -10.23
CA GLU A 146 11.29 11.62 -11.07
C GLU A 146 11.76 11.10 -12.45
N ALA A 147 12.94 11.51 -12.91
CA ALA A 147 13.45 11.17 -14.25
C ALA A 147 13.96 9.71 -14.38
N HIS A 148 14.14 8.99 -13.27
CA HIS A 148 14.58 7.59 -13.29
C HIS A 148 13.44 6.56 -13.15
N GLU A 149 12.17 7.00 -13.06
CA GLU A 149 11.02 6.11 -13.23
C GLU A 149 11.00 5.42 -14.61
N GLY A 150 11.77 5.93 -15.58
CA GLY A 150 11.88 5.41 -16.95
C GLY A 150 12.88 4.28 -17.21
N GLN A 151 13.67 3.82 -16.23
CA GLN A 151 14.54 2.63 -16.38
C GLN A 151 13.96 1.37 -15.72
N LEU A 152 12.65 1.36 -15.63
CA LEU A 152 11.85 0.20 -15.31
C LEU A 152 11.88 -0.64 -16.60
N GLU A 153 12.45 -1.86 -16.54
CA GLU A 153 12.76 -2.81 -17.64
C GLU A 153 12.01 -2.58 -18.96
N THR A 154 12.75 -2.52 -20.08
CA THR A 154 12.18 -2.48 -21.43
C THR A 154 11.26 -3.69 -21.61
N TRP A 155 10.00 -3.45 -21.98
CA TRP A 155 9.02 -4.52 -22.22
C TRP A 155 9.56 -5.49 -23.30
N ASP A 156 9.68 -6.76 -22.95
CA ASP A 156 10.18 -7.84 -23.80
C ASP A 156 9.05 -8.77 -24.30
N GLY A 157 7.82 -8.54 -23.83
CA GLY A 157 6.66 -9.36 -24.15
C GLY A 157 5.98 -9.00 -25.49
N PRO A 158 4.86 -9.66 -25.80
CA PRO A 158 4.15 -9.45 -27.05
C PRO A 158 3.54 -8.06 -27.14
N VAL A 159 3.36 -7.60 -28.37
CA VAL A 159 2.68 -6.36 -28.70
C VAL A 159 1.41 -6.72 -29.45
N TRP A 160 0.27 -6.20 -28.99
CA TRP A 160 -1.05 -6.50 -29.53
C TRP A 160 -1.72 -5.28 -30.14
N SER A 161 -2.51 -5.53 -31.17
CA SER A 161 -3.54 -4.61 -31.64
C SER A 161 -4.79 -4.67 -30.74
N ARG A 162 -5.65 -3.64 -30.83
CA ARG A 162 -6.93 -3.65 -30.11
C ARG A 162 -7.81 -4.86 -30.49
N ASP A 163 -7.74 -5.31 -31.74
CA ASP A 163 -8.55 -6.44 -32.23
C ASP A 163 -8.09 -7.77 -31.61
N GLU A 164 -6.78 -7.96 -31.46
CA GLU A 164 -6.20 -9.14 -30.78
C GLU A 164 -6.56 -9.17 -29.30
N ALA A 165 -6.49 -8.02 -28.62
CA ALA A 165 -6.91 -7.91 -27.22
C ALA A 165 -8.41 -8.23 -27.06
N GLN A 166 -9.26 -7.75 -27.97
CA GLN A 166 -10.69 -8.08 -27.98
C GLN A 166 -10.96 -9.57 -28.19
N LEU A 167 -10.22 -10.21 -29.09
CA LEU A 167 -10.27 -11.67 -29.30
C LEU A 167 -9.90 -12.42 -28.02
N HIS A 168 -8.85 -11.98 -27.32
CA HIS A 168 -8.42 -12.58 -26.06
C HIS A 168 -9.51 -12.48 -24.98
N VAL A 169 -10.17 -11.32 -24.86
CA VAL A 169 -11.29 -11.13 -23.92
C VAL A 169 -12.46 -12.05 -24.26
N LYS A 170 -12.83 -12.19 -25.54
CA LYS A 170 -13.94 -13.07 -25.97
C LYS A 170 -13.64 -14.55 -25.71
N GLY A 171 -12.38 -14.96 -25.81
CA GLY A 171 -11.95 -16.34 -25.56
C GLY A 171 -11.83 -16.69 -24.08
N SER A 172 -11.87 -15.69 -23.19
CA SER A 172 -11.65 -15.86 -21.75
C SER A 172 -12.96 -16.03 -20.96
N PRO A 173 -12.92 -16.66 -19.78
CA PRO A 173 -14.07 -16.73 -18.88
C PRO A 173 -14.62 -15.35 -18.50
N ARG A 174 -15.94 -15.26 -18.25
CA ARG A 174 -16.62 -14.00 -17.87
C ARG A 174 -16.17 -13.42 -16.53
N GLU A 175 -15.50 -14.21 -15.69
CA GLU A 175 -15.00 -13.79 -14.38
C GLU A 175 -13.63 -13.09 -14.48
N CYS A 176 -13.00 -13.08 -15.66
CA CYS A 176 -11.73 -12.43 -15.89
C CYS A 176 -11.87 -10.90 -15.92
N CYS A 177 -10.90 -10.21 -15.32
CA CYS A 177 -10.82 -8.76 -15.28
C CYS A 177 -9.58 -8.29 -16.05
N PHE A 178 -9.80 -7.87 -17.29
CA PHE A 178 -8.78 -7.26 -18.13
C PHE A 178 -8.87 -5.74 -18.08
N LEU A 179 -7.71 -5.08 -18.05
CA LEU A 179 -7.58 -3.63 -17.95
C LEU A 179 -6.52 -3.12 -18.93
N THR A 180 -6.63 -1.85 -19.30
CA THR A 180 -5.56 -1.14 -19.98
C THR A 180 -5.02 -0.05 -19.07
N ILE A 181 -3.72 -0.07 -18.79
CA ILE A 181 -3.03 0.92 -17.94
C ILE A 181 -1.66 1.18 -18.57
N GLU A 182 -1.34 2.44 -18.90
CA GLU A 182 -0.07 2.88 -19.49
C GLU A 182 0.34 2.03 -20.71
N ASP A 183 -0.60 1.81 -21.63
CA ASP A 183 -0.46 0.95 -22.82
C ASP A 183 -0.29 -0.54 -22.53
N TYR A 184 -0.27 -0.98 -21.28
CA TYR A 184 -0.22 -2.40 -20.94
C TYR A 184 -1.63 -2.98 -20.87
N PHE A 185 -1.83 -4.10 -21.55
CA PHE A 185 -2.98 -4.98 -21.36
C PHE A 185 -2.71 -5.92 -20.19
N VAL A 186 -3.48 -5.79 -19.11
CA VAL A 186 -3.19 -6.41 -17.81
C VAL A 186 -4.32 -7.36 -17.41
N ASP A 187 -3.97 -8.55 -16.94
CA ASP A 187 -4.91 -9.45 -16.28
C ASP A 187 -4.84 -9.25 -14.76
N ALA A 188 -5.85 -8.57 -14.23
CA ALA A 188 -5.98 -8.31 -12.80
C ALA A 188 -6.84 -9.36 -12.07
N THR A 189 -7.30 -10.42 -12.74
CA THR A 189 -8.33 -11.34 -12.23
C THR A 189 -8.02 -11.89 -10.84
N LYS A 190 -6.79 -12.39 -10.64
CA LYS A 190 -6.33 -12.92 -9.35
C LYS A 190 -6.04 -11.81 -8.33
N TYR A 191 -5.57 -10.67 -8.82
CA TYR A 191 -5.12 -9.55 -7.99
C TYR A 191 -6.27 -8.68 -7.46
N MET A 192 -7.45 -8.68 -8.09
CA MET A 192 -8.60 -7.86 -7.66
C MET A 192 -8.94 -8.02 -6.17
N LYS A 193 -8.83 -9.23 -5.63
CA LYS A 193 -9.11 -9.54 -4.22
C LYS A 193 -7.98 -9.13 -3.27
N GLU A 194 -6.77 -8.97 -3.79
CA GLU A 194 -5.58 -8.60 -3.00
C GLU A 194 -5.27 -7.10 -3.11
N HIS A 195 -5.95 -6.39 -4.02
CA HIS A 195 -5.73 -4.97 -4.22
C HIS A 195 -6.17 -4.16 -2.98
N PRO A 196 -5.31 -3.27 -2.44
CA PRO A 196 -5.56 -2.54 -1.20
C PRO A 196 -6.76 -1.58 -1.26
N GLY A 197 -7.12 -1.11 -2.47
CA GLY A 197 -8.32 -0.28 -2.70
C GLY A 197 -9.63 -1.07 -2.87
N GLY A 198 -9.60 -2.40 -2.71
CA GLY A 198 -10.74 -3.28 -2.92
C GLY A 198 -11.04 -3.61 -4.38
N ALA A 199 -11.90 -4.61 -4.60
CA ALA A 199 -12.21 -5.12 -5.94
C ALA A 199 -13.17 -4.22 -6.74
N LYS A 200 -13.93 -3.34 -6.07
CA LYS A 200 -14.98 -2.52 -6.71
C LYS A 200 -14.42 -1.50 -7.69
N ILE A 201 -13.19 -1.02 -7.47
CA ILE A 201 -12.56 0.01 -8.32
C ILE A 201 -12.29 -0.48 -9.75
N PHE A 202 -12.21 -1.79 -9.95
CA PHE A 202 -11.91 -2.37 -11.26
C PHE A 202 -13.14 -2.42 -12.18
N ARG A 203 -14.35 -2.47 -11.62
CA ARG A 203 -15.60 -2.67 -12.38
C ARG A 203 -15.88 -1.64 -13.48
N PRO A 204 -15.59 -0.34 -13.29
CA PRO A 204 -15.81 0.65 -14.35
C PRO A 204 -14.83 0.48 -15.52
N TYR A 205 -13.61 0.04 -15.23
CA TYR A 205 -12.51 -0.03 -16.18
C TYR A 205 -12.29 -1.43 -16.78
N SER A 206 -12.93 -2.45 -16.23
CA SER A 206 -12.84 -3.82 -16.74
C SER A 206 -13.40 -3.90 -18.17
N ILE A 207 -12.58 -4.41 -19.09
CA ILE A 207 -12.99 -4.59 -20.49
C ILE A 207 -14.05 -5.69 -20.54
N ARG A 208 -15.24 -5.34 -21.04
CA ARG A 208 -16.39 -6.25 -21.10
C ARG A 208 -17.20 -6.05 -22.36
N VAL A 209 -17.93 -7.08 -22.75
CA VAL A 209 -18.89 -7.00 -23.85
C VAL A 209 -20.26 -6.67 -23.28
N GLN A 210 -20.84 -5.53 -23.66
CA GLN A 210 -22.18 -5.09 -23.27
C GLN A 210 -23.01 -4.86 -24.53
N ASN A 211 -24.15 -5.54 -24.67
CA ASN A 211 -25.05 -5.45 -25.83
C ASN A 211 -24.39 -5.74 -27.19
N GLY A 212 -23.32 -6.55 -27.22
CA GLY A 212 -22.59 -6.89 -28.45
C GLY A 212 -21.39 -5.99 -28.74
N ASP A 213 -21.30 -4.83 -28.09
CA ASP A 213 -20.19 -3.89 -28.21
C ASP A 213 -19.21 -4.02 -27.04
N PHE A 214 -17.94 -3.71 -27.29
CA PHE A 214 -16.93 -3.65 -26.23
C PHE A 214 -17.03 -2.33 -25.48
N VAL A 215 -17.24 -2.44 -24.17
CA VAL A 215 -16.99 -1.35 -23.23
C VAL A 215 -15.53 -1.45 -22.82
N TRP A 216 -14.71 -0.56 -23.36
CA TRP A 216 -13.29 -0.47 -23.09
C TRP A 216 -12.97 0.95 -22.64
N GLN A 217 -12.64 1.11 -21.36
CA GLN A 217 -12.21 2.38 -20.79
C GLN A 217 -10.76 2.24 -20.30
N ASP A 218 -9.91 3.18 -20.68
CA ASP A 218 -8.53 3.23 -20.20
C ASP A 218 -8.51 3.56 -18.69
N ALA A 219 -7.81 2.74 -17.91
CA ALA A 219 -7.63 2.91 -16.47
C ALA A 219 -6.38 3.74 -16.13
N THR A 220 -5.58 4.18 -17.11
CA THR A 220 -4.37 4.98 -16.87
C THR A 220 -4.64 6.23 -16.04
N TRP A 221 -5.73 6.94 -16.35
CA TRP A 221 -6.12 8.12 -15.58
C TRP A 221 -6.41 7.77 -14.12
N ALA A 222 -7.14 6.68 -13.87
CA ALA A 222 -7.44 6.24 -12.51
C ALA A 222 -6.19 5.80 -11.78
N PHE A 223 -5.32 5.03 -12.44
CA PHE A 223 -4.06 4.58 -11.87
C PHE A 223 -3.16 5.76 -11.47
N LYS A 224 -3.13 6.85 -12.23
CA LYS A 224 -2.31 8.03 -11.92
C LYS A 224 -2.94 8.97 -10.89
N ASN A 225 -4.26 9.09 -10.86
CA ASN A 225 -4.95 10.15 -10.10
C ASN A 225 -5.74 9.68 -8.88
N TYR A 226 -6.21 8.42 -8.81
CA TYR A 226 -6.97 7.95 -7.65
C TYR A 226 -6.09 7.76 -6.42
N ASN A 227 -4.91 7.17 -6.61
CA ASN A 227 -3.93 6.95 -5.57
C ASN A 227 -2.52 7.04 -6.17
N TYR A 228 -1.57 7.51 -5.37
CA TYR A 228 -0.17 7.42 -5.74
C TYR A 228 0.29 5.97 -5.64
N HIS A 229 0.52 5.34 -6.78
CA HIS A 229 1.06 4.01 -6.85
C HIS A 229 2.58 4.07 -6.63
N SER A 230 3.05 3.34 -5.61
CA SER A 230 4.48 3.20 -5.32
C SER A 230 5.21 2.53 -6.48
N LEU A 231 6.54 2.65 -6.50
CA LEU A 231 7.38 1.94 -7.49
C LEU A 231 7.13 0.43 -7.50
N MET A 232 6.84 -0.16 -6.33
CA MET A 232 6.47 -1.58 -6.22
C MET A 232 5.13 -1.87 -6.87
N ALA A 233 4.13 -1.01 -6.69
CA ALA A 233 2.85 -1.17 -7.37
C ALA A 233 2.99 -1.03 -8.90
N LYS A 234 3.83 -0.10 -9.38
CA LYS A 234 4.15 0.04 -10.81
C LYS A 234 4.89 -1.18 -11.38
N ARG A 235 5.82 -1.76 -10.62
CA ARG A 235 6.51 -3.02 -10.98
C ARG A 235 5.53 -4.20 -11.03
N GLN A 236 4.65 -4.30 -10.02
CA GLN A 236 3.64 -5.35 -9.96
C GLN A 236 2.65 -5.27 -11.12
N LEU A 237 2.23 -4.07 -11.53
CA LEU A 237 1.42 -3.85 -12.73
C LEU A 237 2.04 -4.52 -13.96
N ARG A 238 3.35 -4.35 -14.15
CA ARG A 238 4.08 -4.94 -15.29
C ARG A 238 4.19 -6.44 -15.21
N GLN A 239 4.33 -7.00 -14.02
CA GLN A 239 4.30 -8.46 -13.83
C GLN A 239 2.94 -9.07 -14.17
N LEU A 240 1.86 -8.28 -14.11
CA LEU A 240 0.51 -8.70 -14.50
C LEU A 240 0.18 -8.36 -15.96
N ALA A 241 1.06 -7.64 -16.66
CA ALA A 241 0.88 -7.30 -18.06
C ALA A 241 1.07 -8.55 -18.93
N ILE A 242 0.14 -8.74 -19.86
CA ILE A 242 0.19 -9.83 -20.85
C ILE A 242 0.81 -9.31 -22.15
N ALA A 243 0.44 -8.11 -22.56
CA ALA A 243 0.87 -7.49 -23.80
C ALA A 243 0.95 -5.98 -23.67
N LYS A 244 1.69 -5.34 -24.58
CA LYS A 244 1.61 -3.89 -24.81
C LYS A 244 0.69 -3.60 -26.00
N ILE A 245 -0.19 -2.62 -25.87
CA ILE A 245 -1.17 -2.25 -26.90
C ILE A 245 -0.58 -1.12 -27.74
N LEU A 246 -0.64 -1.25 -29.06
CA LEU A 246 -0.34 -0.15 -29.98
C LEU A 246 -1.62 0.66 -30.22
N GLU A 247 -1.60 1.93 -29.85
CA GLU A 247 -2.62 2.86 -30.32
C GLU A 247 -2.34 3.26 -31.77
N LYS A 248 -3.40 3.37 -32.57
CA LYS A 248 -3.29 3.62 -34.03
C LYS A 248 -2.72 5.01 -34.37
N GLU A 249 -2.46 5.86 -33.39
CA GLU A 249 -2.00 7.25 -33.57
C GLU A 249 -0.49 7.37 -33.84
N ASP A 250 0.32 6.34 -33.55
CA ASP A 250 1.78 6.36 -33.80
C ASP A 250 2.20 6.08 -35.26
N VAL A 251 1.25 6.02 -36.20
CA VAL A 251 1.52 5.71 -37.63
C VAL A 251 1.60 6.97 -38.50
N LEU A 252 1.35 8.16 -37.95
CA LEU A 252 1.33 9.44 -38.70
C LEU A 252 2.17 10.56 -38.04
N GLY A 253 3.33 10.22 -37.47
CA GLY A 253 4.35 11.17 -37.01
C GLY A 253 5.61 11.12 -37.85
#